data_AF-A0A7T8HEY2-F1
#
_entry.id   AF-A0A7T8HEY2-F1
#
_cell.length_a   1.000
_cell.length_b   1.000
_cell.length_c   1.000
_cell.angle_alpha   90.00
_cell.angle_beta   90.00
_cell.angle_gamma   90.00
#
_symmetry.space_group_name_H-M   'P 1'
#
loop_
_entity.id
_entity.type
_entity.pdbx_description
1 polymer ?
#
loop_
_entity_poly.entity_id
_entity_poly.type
_entity_poly.pdbx_seq_one_letter_code
_entity_poly.pdbx_strand_id
1 'polypeptide(L)'
;PIGYVKKYNKEQRKKIPTACPNSSIVYSQHMDGVDLLDNSISNYRIALRTKKWYWALYNWFLNVQMVQAWRLYRRVGKLENYKRQASMSQVNFIKSCVSLVQLHHGYKAP
;
A
#
# COMPACT_ATOMS: atom_id res chain seq x y z
N PRO A 1 -27.91 -4.22 -15.41
CA PRO A 1 -28.29 -2.92 -14.80
C PRO A 1 -27.40 -1.76 -15.27
N ILE A 2 -28.00 -0.58 -15.45
CA ILE A 2 -27.30 0.66 -15.82
C ILE A 2 -27.04 1.43 -14.52
N GLY A 3 -25.83 1.97 -14.37
CA GLY A 3 -25.48 2.89 -13.28
C GLY A 3 -25.03 4.24 -13.83
N TYR A 4 -24.61 5.14 -12.94
CA TYR A 4 -24.19 6.49 -13.30
C TYR A 4 -22.82 6.81 -12.72
N VAL A 5 -21.93 7.39 -13.55
CA VAL A 5 -20.61 7.85 -13.14
C VAL A 5 -20.47 9.34 -13.42
N LYS A 6 -19.83 10.07 -12.51
CA LYS A 6 -19.51 11.49 -12.72
C LYS A 6 -18.33 11.61 -13.70
N LYS A 7 -18.64 11.85 -14.98
CA LYS A 7 -17.63 12.04 -16.03
C LYS A 7 -17.47 13.54 -16.32
N TYR A 8 -16.23 13.97 -16.53
CA TYR A 8 -15.97 15.37 -16.89
C TYR A 8 -16.46 15.65 -18.31
N ASN A 9 -17.36 16.63 -18.45
CA ASN A 9 -17.75 17.17 -19.75
C ASN A 9 -16.93 18.43 -20.03
N LYS A 10 -16.19 18.40 -21.14
CA LYS A 10 -15.29 19.48 -21.56
C LYS A 10 -16.04 20.75 -21.99
N GLU A 11 -17.23 20.60 -22.58
CA GLU A 11 -18.07 21.70 -23.05
C GLU A 11 -18.65 22.49 -21.87
N GLN A 12 -19.19 21.78 -20.89
CA GLN A 12 -19.79 22.38 -19.69
C GLN A 12 -18.77 22.67 -18.58
N ARG A 13 -17.50 22.25 -18.76
CA ARG A 13 -16.40 22.31 -17.79
C ARG A 13 -16.77 21.80 -16.39
N LYS A 14 -17.65 20.81 -16.33
CA LYS A 14 -18.20 20.25 -15.09
C LYS A 14 -18.28 18.74 -15.18
N LYS A 15 -18.26 18.07 -14.02
CA LYS A 15 -18.52 16.63 -13.94
C LYS A 15 -20.02 16.39 -13.96
N ILE A 16 -20.52 15.76 -15.02
CA ILE A 16 -21.93 15.41 -15.19
C ILE A 16 -22.15 13.91 -14.96
N PRO A 17 -23.33 13.50 -14.45
CA PRO A 17 -23.67 12.09 -14.37
C PRO A 17 -23.89 11.54 -15.79
N THR A 18 -23.12 10.53 -16.16
CA THR A 18 -23.24 9.82 -17.44
C THR A 18 -23.66 8.39 -17.15
N ALA A 19 -24.66 7.90 -17.90
CA ALA A 19 -25.08 6.51 -17.82
C ALA A 19 -23.94 5.59 -18.28
N CYS A 20 -23.62 4.59 -17.47
CA CYS A 20 -22.60 3.60 -17.76
C CYS A 20 -23.11 2.20 -17.37
N PRO A 21 -22.68 1.13 -18.08
CA PRO A 21 -22.95 -0.23 -17.65
C PRO A 21 -22.43 -0.46 -16.23
N ASN A 22 -23.21 -1.11 -15.37
CA ASN A 22 -22.81 -1.36 -13.98
C ASN A 22 -21.52 -2.20 -13.89
N SER A 23 -21.26 -3.07 -14.88
CA SER A 23 -20.00 -3.82 -14.98
C SER A 23 -18.77 -2.91 -15.04
N SER A 24 -18.84 -1.82 -15.80
CA SER A 24 -17.76 -0.84 -15.90
C SER A 24 -17.54 -0.10 -14.58
N ILE A 25 -18.61 0.15 -13.81
CA ILE A 25 -18.53 0.83 -12.51
C ILE A 25 -17.85 -0.08 -11.50
N VAL A 26 -18.31 -1.32 -11.40
CA VAL A 26 -17.74 -2.33 -10.51
C VAL A 26 -16.26 -2.55 -10.82
N TYR A 27 -15.89 -2.63 -12.10
CA TYR A 27 -14.50 -2.72 -12.53
C TYR A 27 -13.67 -1.54 -12.01
N SER A 28 -14.06 -0.31 -12.34
CA SER A 28 -13.31 0.89 -11.91
C SER A 28 -13.23 1.05 -10.38
N GLN A 29 -14.21 0.55 -9.63
CA GLN A 29 -14.18 0.60 -8.15
C GLN A 29 -13.15 -0.36 -7.53
N HIS A 30 -12.84 -1.47 -8.19
CA HIS A 30 -11.97 -2.53 -7.64
C HIS A 30 -10.59 -2.61 -8.31
N MET A 31 -10.39 -1.86 -9.41
CA MET A 31 -9.14 -1.81 -10.18
C MET A 31 -7.93 -1.37 -9.37
N ASP A 32 -8.10 -0.41 -8.46
CA ASP A 32 -6.99 0.30 -7.81
C ASP A 32 -6.20 -0.54 -6.80
N GLY A 33 -6.55 -1.81 -6.57
CA GLY A 33 -5.90 -2.65 -5.58
C GLY A 33 -4.39 -2.83 -5.80
N VAL A 34 -3.99 -3.04 -7.07
CA VAL A 34 -2.58 -3.24 -7.46
C VAL A 34 -1.84 -1.91 -7.45
N ASP A 35 -2.43 -0.86 -8.02
CA ASP A 35 -1.82 0.49 -8.07
C ASP A 35 -1.55 1.05 -6.67
N LEU A 36 -2.46 0.78 -5.71
CA LEU A 36 -2.27 1.16 -4.31
C LEU A 36 -1.09 0.41 -3.66
N LEU A 37 -0.91 -0.88 -3.98
CA LEU A 37 0.24 -1.66 -3.50
C LEU A 37 1.54 -1.13 -4.09
N ASP A 38 1.58 -0.90 -5.41
CA ASP A 38 2.76 -0.40 -6.10
C ASP A 38 3.17 0.99 -5.61
N ASN A 39 2.20 1.88 -5.38
CA ASN A 39 2.46 3.17 -4.75
C ASN A 39 3.03 3.01 -3.32
N SER A 40 2.46 2.11 -2.52
CA SER A 40 2.94 1.85 -1.15
C SER A 40 4.35 1.28 -1.10
N ILE A 41 4.70 0.43 -2.08
CA ILE A 41 6.04 -0.13 -2.25
C ILE A 41 7.01 0.97 -2.67
N SER A 42 6.62 1.79 -3.65
CA SER A 42 7.47 2.86 -4.18
C SER A 42 7.84 3.90 -3.13
N ASN A 43 6.90 4.24 -2.23
CA ASN A 43 7.13 5.25 -1.19
C ASN A 43 8.23 4.88 -0.18
N TYR A 44 8.38 3.59 0.16
CA TYR A 44 9.31 3.14 1.20
C TYR A 44 10.16 1.94 0.76
N ARG A 45 10.61 1.98 -0.49
CA ARG A 45 11.35 0.90 -1.13
C ARG A 45 12.71 0.68 -0.45
N ILE A 46 12.91 -0.54 0.04
CA ILE A 46 14.22 -1.06 0.42
C ILE A 46 14.97 -1.41 -0.86
N ALA A 47 15.98 -0.60 -1.19
CA ALA A 47 16.80 -0.78 -2.39
C ALA A 47 18.13 -1.48 -2.03
N LEU A 48 18.25 -2.76 -2.34
CA LEU A 48 19.50 -3.51 -2.27
C LEU A 48 20.05 -3.67 -3.69
N ARG A 49 21.19 -3.04 -3.98
CA ARG A 49 21.84 -3.15 -5.30
C ARG A 49 22.78 -4.34 -5.32
N THR A 50 22.42 -5.35 -6.08
CA THR A 50 23.16 -6.62 -6.19
C THR A 50 23.37 -6.98 -7.65
N LYS A 51 24.49 -7.63 -7.99
CA LYS A 51 24.82 -8.02 -9.37
C LYS A 51 24.01 -9.22 -9.90
N LYS A 52 23.41 -10.02 -9.02
CA LYS A 52 22.67 -11.23 -9.43
C LYS A 52 21.21 -10.87 -9.69
N TRP A 53 20.68 -11.30 -10.83
CA TRP A 53 19.35 -10.92 -11.32
C TRP A 53 18.20 -11.33 -10.38
N TYR A 54 18.32 -12.48 -9.72
CA TYR A 54 17.27 -13.01 -8.84
C TYR A 54 17.05 -12.18 -7.57
N TRP A 55 18.06 -11.40 -7.15
CA TRP A 55 17.91 -10.50 -6.01
C TRP A 55 16.90 -9.39 -6.29
N ALA A 56 16.69 -8.99 -7.55
CA ALA A 56 15.65 -8.03 -7.88
C ALA A 56 14.25 -8.55 -7.50
N LEU A 57 13.99 -9.84 -7.77
CA LEU A 57 12.75 -10.51 -7.38
C LEU A 57 12.61 -10.62 -5.87
N TYR A 58 13.67 -11.06 -5.19
CA TYR A 58 13.68 -11.18 -3.73
C TYR A 58 13.44 -9.83 -3.04
N ASN A 59 14.09 -8.76 -3.53
CA ASN A 59 13.91 -7.42 -2.99
C ASN A 59 12.48 -6.92 -3.19
N TRP A 60 11.90 -7.13 -4.37
CA TRP A 60 10.50 -6.77 -4.61
C TRP A 60 9.58 -7.53 -3.64
N PHE A 61 9.79 -8.84 -3.47
CA PHE A 61 9.01 -9.66 -2.55
C PHE A 61 9.11 -9.17 -1.10
N LEU A 62 10.31 -8.88 -0.61
CA LEU A 62 10.50 -8.30 0.72
C LEU A 62 9.74 -7.00 0.92
N ASN A 63 9.77 -6.11 -0.09
CA ASN A 63 9.03 -4.86 -0.04
C ASN A 63 7.52 -5.10 0.04
N VAL A 64 6.98 -6.00 -0.78
CA VAL A 64 5.56 -6.40 -0.73
C VAL A 64 5.20 -6.91 0.66
N GLN A 65 5.98 -7.85 1.21
CA GLN A 65 5.70 -8.43 2.53
C GLN A 65 5.70 -7.39 3.65
N MET A 66 6.60 -6.41 3.61
CA MET A 66 6.62 -5.30 4.58
C MET A 66 5.36 -4.44 4.50
N VAL A 67 4.89 -4.08 3.30
CA VAL A 67 3.63 -3.34 3.12
C VAL A 67 2.46 -4.15 3.66
N GLN A 68 2.40 -5.45 3.34
CA GLN A 68 1.31 -6.32 3.74
C GLN A 68 1.28 -6.54 5.27
N ALA A 69 2.44 -6.71 5.90
CA ALA A 69 2.58 -6.80 7.36
C ALA A 69 2.10 -5.51 8.06
N TRP A 70 2.47 -4.34 7.54
CA TRP A 70 1.99 -3.06 8.06
C TRP A 70 0.46 -2.91 7.92
N ARG A 71 -0.11 -3.33 6.79
CA ARG A 71 -1.58 -3.33 6.60
C ARG A 71 -2.26 -4.28 7.58
N LEU A 72 -1.68 -5.46 7.84
CA LEU A 72 -2.19 -6.41 8.82
C LEU A 72 -2.15 -5.83 10.23
N TYR A 73 -1.01 -5.26 10.65
CA TYR A 73 -0.86 -4.57 11.93
C TYR A 73 -1.96 -3.51 12.15
N ARG A 74 -2.22 -2.69 11.13
CA ARG A 74 -3.28 -1.68 11.18
C ARG A 74 -4.70 -2.26 11.22
N ARG A 75 -4.94 -3.44 10.66
CA ARG A 75 -6.25 -4.11 10.74
C ARG A 75 -6.46 -4.71 12.13
N VAL A 76 -5.47 -5.45 12.64
CA VAL A 76 -5.53 -6.06 13.97
C VAL A 76 -5.68 -5.01 15.06
N GLY A 77 -4.88 -3.93 15.02
CA GLY A 77 -4.99 -2.84 16.00
C GLY A 77 -6.33 -2.11 16.00
N LYS A 78 -7.08 -2.14 14.89
CA LYS A 78 -8.45 -1.61 14.83
C LYS A 78 -9.48 -2.58 15.43
N LEU A 79 -9.30 -3.89 15.25
CA LEU A 79 -10.19 -4.92 15.77
C LEU A 79 -10.13 -5.00 17.30
N GLU A 80 -8.92 -4.87 17.85
CA GLU A 80 -8.65 -4.99 19.29
C GLU A 80 -8.92 -3.70 20.09
N ASN A 81 -9.49 -2.65 19.48
CA ASN A 81 -9.74 -1.34 20.10
C ASN A 81 -8.53 -0.76 20.87
N TYR A 82 -7.29 -1.10 20.47
CA TYR A 82 -6.09 -0.60 21.12
C TYR A 82 -6.12 0.94 21.03
N LYS A 83 -6.29 1.62 22.19
CA LYS A 83 -6.62 3.06 22.31
C LYS A 83 -5.71 3.94 21.47
N ARG A 84 -6.04 4.19 20.19
CA ARG A 84 -5.46 5.21 19.31
C ARG A 84 -3.94 5.44 19.52
N GLN A 85 -3.19 4.40 19.88
CA GLN A 85 -1.82 4.57 20.35
C GLN A 85 -0.98 4.49 19.10
N ALA A 86 -0.91 5.65 18.46
CA ALA A 86 -0.21 5.96 17.23
C ALA A 86 -0.33 4.84 16.18
N SER A 87 -1.31 4.96 15.27
CA SER A 87 -1.26 4.22 13.99
C SER A 87 0.08 4.55 13.33
N MET A 88 1.10 3.72 13.59
CA MET A 88 2.46 3.99 13.14
C MET A 88 2.44 4.12 11.62
N SER A 89 3.06 5.18 11.13
CA SER A 89 3.29 5.33 9.69
C SER A 89 4.09 4.14 9.18
N GLN A 90 3.96 3.84 7.89
CA GLN A 90 4.69 2.72 7.27
C GLN A 90 6.20 2.82 7.50
N VAL A 91 6.77 4.04 7.48
CA VAL A 91 8.19 4.30 7.82
C VAL A 91 8.53 3.83 9.22
N ASN A 92 7.74 4.24 10.21
CA ASN A 92 8.04 3.97 11.60
C ASN A 92 7.89 2.48 11.89
N PHE A 93 6.94 1.82 11.23
CA PHE A 93 6.81 0.37 11.25
C PHE A 93 8.07 -0.31 10.72
N ILE A 94 8.53 0.07 9.53
CA ILE A 94 9.76 -0.49 8.93
C ILE A 94 10.97 -0.25 9.84
N LYS A 95 11.16 0.96 10.36
CA LYS A 95 12.25 1.30 11.30
C LYS A 95 12.21 0.43 12.56
N SER A 96 11.02 0.22 13.12
CA SER A 96 10.83 -0.64 14.30
C SER A 96 11.19 -2.09 13.99
N CYS A 97 10.75 -2.63 12.85
CA CYS A 97 11.13 -3.98 12.42
C CYS A 97 12.65 -4.12 12.24
N VAL A 98 13.30 -3.14 11.59
CA VAL A 98 14.76 -3.15 11.41
C VAL A 98 15.49 -3.09 12.74
N SER A 99 15.07 -2.21 13.65
CA SER A 99 15.66 -2.10 15.00
C SER A 99 15.52 -3.40 15.79
N LEU A 100 14.36 -4.06 15.71
CA LEU A 100 14.11 -5.33 16.39
C LEU A 100 15.03 -6.44 15.86
N VAL A 101 15.19 -6.52 14.53
CA VAL A 101 16.10 -7.47 13.89
C VAL A 101 17.56 -7.20 14.29
N GLN A 102 17.98 -5.92 14.31
CA GLN A 102 19.32 -5.54 14.76
C GLN A 102 19.58 -5.96 16.21
N LEU A 103 18.63 -5.72 17.13
CA LEU A 103 18.72 -6.15 18.52
C LEU A 103 18.84 -7.67 18.64
N HIS A 104 18.03 -8.43 17.89
CA HIS A 104 18.07 -9.89 17.91
C HIS A 104 19.40 -10.47 17.39
N HIS A 105 20.03 -9.81 16.42
CA HIS A 105 21.35 -10.20 15.90
C HIS A 105 22.54 -9.60 16.68
N GLY A 106 22.30 -8.99 17.85
CA GLY A 106 23.35 -8.42 18.69
C GLY A 106 24.00 -7.14 18.13
N TYR A 107 23.39 -6.54 17.11
CA TYR A 107 23.88 -5.32 16.48
C TYR A 107 23.44 -4.11 17.32
N LYS A 108 24.37 -3.48 18.03
CA LYS A 108 24.13 -2.16 18.65
C LYS A 108 24.12 -1.10 17.55
N ALA A 109 23.01 -0.38 17.40
CA ALA A 109 22.98 0.83 16.58
C ALA A 109 24.02 1.84 17.12
N PRO A 110 24.70 2.60 16.25
CA PRO A 110 25.59 3.68 16.68
C PRO A 110 24.82 4.80 17.40
#